data_AF-A0A397UW89-F1
#
_entry.id   AF-A0A397UW89-F1
#
_cell.length_a   1.000
_cell.length_b   1.000
_cell.length_c   1.000
_cell.angle_alpha   90.00
_cell.angle_beta   90.00
_cell.angle_gamma   90.00
#
_symmetry.space_group_name_H-M   'P 1'
#
loop_
_entity.id
_entity.type
_entity.pdbx_description
1 polymer ?
#
loop_
_entity_poly.entity_id
_entity_poly.type
_entity_poly.pdbx_seq_one_letter_code
_entity_poly.pdbx_strand_id
1 'polypeptide(L)'
;MRLLKRIRQSQNNYQEALSYTRIFPDEINIRRMNVICEACGVFHFADERTGRDSSIFASCCQKGAIIFKELLPFPDELRILFEKSHPLSSEFFKHIRNYNAAMAFASIVSNIEIPIGKGPCIYRIYSQIYYFLSPETLHLVRYLL
;
A
#
# COMPACT_ATOMS: atom_id res chain seq x y z
N MET A 1 25.65 -23.91 -1.02
CA MET A 1 25.27 -23.59 -2.42
C MET A 1 23.77 -23.36 -2.68
N ARG A 2 22.83 -24.13 -2.10
CA ARG A 2 21.38 -23.96 -2.33
C ARG A 2 20.81 -22.63 -1.81
N LEU A 3 21.30 -22.14 -0.67
CA LEU A 3 20.87 -20.87 -0.06
C LEU A 3 21.23 -19.66 -0.95
N LEU A 4 22.46 -19.62 -1.47
CA LEU A 4 22.92 -18.56 -2.38
C LEU A 4 22.14 -18.55 -3.70
N LYS A 5 21.75 -19.72 -4.22
CA LYS A 5 20.87 -19.80 -5.41
C LYS A 5 19.49 -19.20 -5.14
N ARG A 6 18.91 -19.44 -3.95
CA ARG A 6 17.62 -18.86 -3.55
C ARG A 6 17.69 -17.36 -3.32
N ILE A 7 18.77 -16.86 -2.72
CA ILE A 7 19.01 -15.41 -2.57
C ILE A 7 19.13 -14.77 -3.96
N ARG A 8 19.90 -15.37 -4.86
CA ARG A 8 20.07 -14.88 -6.24
C ARG A 8 18.76 -14.91 -7.03
N GLN A 9 17.90 -15.90 -6.81
CA GLN A 9 16.59 -16.00 -7.44
C GLN A 9 15.58 -15.00 -6.86
N SER A 10 15.57 -14.79 -5.54
CA SER A 10 14.79 -13.74 -4.89
C SER A 10 15.22 -12.34 -5.36
N GLN A 11 16.53 -12.11 -5.48
CA GLN A 11 17.08 -10.88 -6.06
C GLN A 11 16.67 -10.70 -7.52
N ASN A 12 16.68 -11.77 -8.34
CA ASN A 12 16.21 -11.69 -9.72
C ASN A 12 14.71 -11.38 -9.81
N ASN A 13 13.87 -12.05 -9.01
CA ASN A 13 12.44 -11.76 -8.95
C ASN A 13 12.16 -10.32 -8.47
N TYR A 14 12.97 -9.79 -7.55
CA TYR A 14 12.91 -8.39 -7.13
C TYR A 14 13.37 -7.43 -8.23
N GLN A 15 14.45 -7.75 -8.97
CA GLN A 15 14.86 -6.97 -10.13
C GLN A 15 13.80 -7.00 -11.24
N GLU A 16 13.08 -8.10 -11.40
CA GLU A 16 11.98 -8.26 -12.35
C GLU A 16 10.74 -7.43 -11.91
N ALA A 17 10.36 -7.48 -10.63
CA ALA A 17 9.33 -6.61 -10.07
C ALA A 17 9.72 -5.11 -10.14
N LEU A 18 11.02 -4.81 -9.93
CA LEU A 18 11.58 -3.48 -10.15
C LEU A 18 11.60 -3.08 -11.63
N SER A 19 11.78 -4.02 -12.56
CA SER A 19 11.70 -3.73 -13.99
C SER A 19 10.26 -3.40 -14.40
N TYR A 20 9.26 -4.03 -13.78
CA TYR A 20 7.85 -3.70 -13.97
C TYR A 20 7.49 -2.30 -13.45
N THR A 21 8.17 -1.83 -12.40
CA THR A 21 8.04 -0.46 -11.88
C THR A 21 8.93 0.56 -12.59
N ARG A 22 9.96 0.10 -13.34
CA ARG A 22 10.81 0.93 -14.23
C ARG A 22 10.34 1.00 -15.67
N ILE A 23 9.28 0.27 -16.04
CA ILE A 23 8.40 0.76 -17.08
C ILE A 23 7.81 2.02 -16.44
N PHE A 24 8.44 3.17 -16.67
CA PHE A 24 7.75 4.44 -16.52
C PHE A 24 6.62 4.33 -17.54
N PRO A 25 5.38 4.04 -17.13
CA PRO A 25 4.31 4.13 -18.09
C PRO A 25 4.38 5.56 -18.61
N ASP A 26 4.32 5.73 -19.94
CA ASP A 26 4.13 7.05 -20.57
C ASP A 26 3.18 7.83 -19.66
N GLU A 27 3.59 9.00 -19.17
CA GLU A 27 2.92 9.75 -18.09
C GLU A 27 1.44 9.36 -18.01
N ILE A 28 1.07 8.51 -17.05
CA ILE A 28 -0.34 8.16 -16.87
C ILE A 28 -0.99 9.45 -16.41
N ASN A 29 -1.54 10.18 -17.36
CA ASN A 29 -2.26 11.41 -17.12
C ASN A 29 -3.65 11.02 -16.63
N ILE A 30 -3.68 10.55 -15.38
CA ILE A 30 -4.91 10.42 -14.63
C ILE A 30 -5.42 11.86 -14.50
N ARG A 31 -6.51 12.17 -15.21
CA ARG A 31 -7.13 13.50 -15.25
C ARG A 31 -7.43 14.00 -13.83
N ARG A 32 -7.91 15.23 -13.67
CA ARG A 32 -8.24 15.75 -12.33
C ARG A 32 -9.27 14.86 -11.60
N MET A 33 -9.06 14.68 -10.29
CA MET A 33 -10.01 14.06 -9.38
C MET A 33 -11.07 15.10 -8.97
N ASN A 34 -12.06 15.34 -9.84
CA ASN A 34 -13.04 16.41 -9.65
C ASN A 34 -14.50 15.97 -9.86
N VAL A 35 -14.75 14.66 -10.04
CA VAL A 35 -16.11 14.14 -10.14
C VAL A 35 -16.60 13.77 -8.74
N ILE A 36 -17.70 14.36 -8.30
CA ILE A 36 -18.26 14.10 -6.97
C ILE A 36 -19.27 12.96 -7.06
N CYS A 37 -19.17 11.98 -6.16
CA CYS A 37 -20.18 10.96 -6.01
C CYS A 37 -21.45 11.55 -5.39
N GLU A 38 -22.60 11.47 -6.07
CA GLU A 38 -23.87 12.02 -5.56
C GLU A 38 -24.34 11.35 -4.26
N ALA A 39 -23.98 10.09 -4.04
CA ALA A 39 -24.43 9.33 -2.87
C ALA A 39 -23.63 9.61 -1.59
N CYS A 40 -22.33 9.92 -1.68
CA CYS A 40 -21.48 10.11 -0.50
C CYS A 40 -20.59 11.37 -0.52
N GLY A 41 -20.61 12.16 -1.60
CA GLY A 41 -19.84 13.40 -1.72
C GLY A 41 -18.32 13.23 -1.93
N VAL A 42 -17.82 12.00 -2.05
CA VAL A 42 -16.38 11.74 -2.26
C VAL A 42 -15.96 12.09 -3.69
N PHE A 43 -14.74 12.63 -3.84
CA PHE A 43 -14.14 12.95 -5.13
C PHE A 43 -13.57 11.69 -5.81
N HIS A 44 -13.78 11.61 -7.12
CA HIS A 44 -13.38 10.51 -7.98
C HIS A 44 -12.76 11.02 -9.28
N PHE A 45 -12.02 10.15 -9.95
CA PHE A 45 -11.60 10.37 -11.32
C PHE A 45 -12.74 10.03 -12.28
N ALA A 46 -12.82 10.75 -13.41
CA ALA A 46 -13.85 10.47 -14.42
C ALA A 46 -13.75 9.04 -14.98
N ASP A 47 -12.53 8.51 -15.07
CA ASP A 47 -12.25 7.16 -15.59
C ASP A 47 -12.67 6.03 -14.62
N GLU A 48 -12.99 6.36 -13.36
CA GLU A 48 -13.47 5.39 -12.35
C GLU A 48 -14.99 5.10 -12.44
N ARG A 49 -15.70 5.75 -13.37
CA ARG A 49 -17.15 5.58 -13.51
C ARG A 49 -17.49 4.14 -13.89
N THR A 50 -18.39 3.52 -13.12
CA THR A 50 -18.82 2.12 -13.33
C THR A 50 -19.89 1.98 -14.43
N GLY A 51 -20.32 3.10 -15.04
CA GLY A 51 -21.24 3.14 -16.17
C GLY A 51 -21.11 4.46 -16.93
N ARG A 52 -21.60 4.50 -18.18
CA ARG A 52 -21.66 5.75 -18.95
C ARG A 52 -22.52 6.74 -18.17
N ASP A 53 -21.92 7.84 -17.78
CA ASP A 53 -22.57 8.97 -17.07
C ASP A 53 -23.12 8.68 -15.66
N SER A 54 -22.68 7.62 -14.97
CA SER A 54 -23.06 7.45 -13.56
C SER A 54 -22.29 8.42 -12.68
N SER A 55 -23.02 9.31 -11.99
CA SER A 55 -22.52 10.16 -10.89
C SER A 55 -22.45 9.42 -9.55
N ILE A 56 -22.82 8.13 -9.54
CA ILE A 56 -22.79 7.25 -8.36
C ILE A 56 -21.74 6.17 -8.58
N PHE A 57 -20.85 6.00 -7.61
CA PHE A 57 -19.72 5.09 -7.68
C PHE A 57 -19.90 3.88 -6.76
N ALA A 58 -19.54 2.69 -7.26
CA ALA A 58 -19.53 1.47 -6.46
C ALA A 58 -18.28 1.36 -5.57
N SER A 59 -17.17 1.99 -5.97
CA SER A 59 -15.87 1.91 -5.28
C SER A 59 -15.83 2.62 -3.93
N CYS A 60 -16.64 3.65 -3.71
CA CYS A 60 -16.68 4.37 -2.44
C CYS A 60 -17.79 3.82 -1.52
N CYS A 61 -19.05 4.13 -1.78
CA CYS A 61 -20.18 3.83 -0.90
C CYS A 61 -21.02 2.63 -1.37
N GLN A 62 -20.51 1.85 -2.34
CA GLN A 62 -21.27 0.78 -2.99
C GLN A 62 -22.64 1.28 -3.47
N LYS A 63 -22.64 2.43 -4.19
CA LYS A 63 -23.85 3.11 -4.66
C LYS A 63 -24.83 3.53 -3.56
N GLY A 64 -24.30 4.01 -2.43
CA GLY A 64 -25.08 4.51 -1.28
C GLY A 64 -25.49 3.44 -0.27
N ALA A 65 -25.06 2.19 -0.45
CA ALA A 65 -25.33 1.11 0.51
C ALA A 65 -24.50 1.24 1.80
N ILE A 66 -23.34 1.88 1.73
CA ILE A 66 -22.44 2.08 2.87
C ILE A 66 -22.49 3.53 3.32
N ILE A 67 -22.83 3.75 4.59
CA ILE A 67 -22.76 5.05 5.27
C ILE A 67 -21.43 5.11 6.01
N PHE A 68 -20.57 6.07 5.63
CA PHE A 68 -19.32 6.32 6.33
C PHE A 68 -19.60 7.01 7.66
N LYS A 69 -19.04 6.48 8.75
CA LYS A 69 -18.98 7.21 10.02
C LYS A 69 -17.97 8.35 9.87
N GLU A 70 -18.19 9.42 10.63
CA GLU A 70 -17.19 10.48 10.75
C GLU A 70 -15.84 9.90 11.17
N LEU A 71 -14.79 10.36 10.51
CA LEU A 71 -13.43 9.97 10.88
C LEU A 71 -13.13 10.51 12.27
N LEU A 72 -12.47 9.69 13.08
CA LEU A 72 -11.95 10.16 14.35
C LEU A 72 -10.97 11.32 14.11
N PRO A 73 -10.91 12.30 15.02
CA PRO A 73 -9.95 13.38 14.91
C PRO A 73 -8.54 12.80 14.86
N PHE A 74 -7.70 13.43 14.03
CA PHE A 74 -6.31 13.05 13.93
C PHE A 74 -5.61 13.27 15.29
N PRO A 75 -4.77 12.35 15.78
CA PRO A 75 -4.08 12.51 17.06
C PRO A 75 -3.34 13.86 17.12
N ASP A 76 -3.52 14.59 18.22
CA ASP A 76 -3.04 15.97 18.34
C ASP A 76 -1.53 16.08 18.13
N GLU A 77 -0.77 15.11 18.62
CA GLU A 77 0.69 15.07 18.48
C GLU A 77 1.12 15.01 17.01
N LEU A 78 0.41 14.24 16.19
CA LEU A 78 0.69 14.18 14.77
C LEU A 78 0.15 15.43 14.08
N ARG A 79 -1.03 15.92 14.47
CA ARG A 79 -1.67 17.10 13.88
C ARG A 79 -0.74 18.31 13.96
N ILE A 80 -0.17 18.60 15.12
CA ILE A 80 0.74 19.75 15.29
C ILE A 80 2.03 19.63 14.48
N LEU A 81 2.51 18.40 14.23
CA LEU A 81 3.67 18.15 13.39
C LEU A 81 3.35 18.38 11.90
N PHE A 82 2.17 17.94 11.44
CA PHE A 82 1.73 18.14 10.06
C PHE A 82 1.32 19.60 9.76
N GLU A 83 0.73 20.30 10.73
CA GLU A 83 0.35 21.72 10.64
C GLU A 83 1.55 22.68 10.73
N LYS A 84 2.76 22.15 10.97
CA LYS A 84 3.98 22.94 11.19
C LYS A 84 3.92 23.88 12.40
N SER A 85 3.07 23.56 13.38
CA SER A 85 2.87 24.35 14.59
C SER A 85 3.81 23.94 15.74
N HIS A 86 4.61 22.89 15.56
CA HIS A 86 5.59 22.41 16.54
C HIS A 86 7.04 22.61 16.07
N PRO A 87 8.02 22.90 16.96
CA PRO A 87 9.44 23.03 16.58
C PRO A 87 10.03 21.81 15.87
N LEU A 88 9.54 20.60 16.21
CA LEU A 88 9.99 19.35 15.58
C LEU A 88 9.40 19.12 14.18
N SER A 89 8.49 19.95 13.70
CA SER A 89 7.82 19.73 12.41
C SER A 89 8.80 19.67 11.25
N SER A 90 9.86 20.48 11.27
CA SER A 90 10.90 20.46 10.23
C SER A 90 11.63 19.12 10.18
N GLU A 91 12.03 18.59 11.33
CA GLU A 91 12.71 17.29 11.43
C GLU A 91 11.75 16.14 11.08
N PHE A 92 10.49 16.26 11.49
CA PHE A 92 9.43 15.32 11.12
C PHE A 92 9.26 15.25 9.59
N PHE A 93 9.10 16.38 8.90
CA PHE A 93 8.96 16.38 7.43
C PHE A 93 10.22 15.89 6.71
N LYS A 94 11.40 16.19 7.23
CA LYS A 94 12.67 15.68 6.72
C LYS A 94 12.74 14.15 6.77
N HIS A 95 12.16 13.53 7.80
CA HIS A 95 12.19 12.08 8.02
C HIS A 95 10.85 11.37 7.80
N ILE A 96 9.84 12.04 7.26
CA ILE A 96 8.47 11.50 7.10
C ILE A 96 8.42 10.19 6.31
N ARG A 97 9.29 10.06 5.29
CA ARG A 97 9.40 8.82 4.51
C ARG A 97 9.91 7.66 5.34
N ASN A 98 10.83 7.90 6.27
CA ASN A 98 11.38 6.87 7.15
C ASN A 98 10.32 6.42 8.16
N TYR A 99 9.55 7.36 8.72
CA TYR A 99 8.43 7.03 9.60
C TYR A 99 7.34 6.22 8.88
N ASN A 100 6.96 6.63 7.67
CA ASN A 100 5.99 5.89 6.84
C ASN A 100 6.51 4.50 6.46
N ALA A 101 7.79 4.36 6.15
CA ALA A 101 8.41 3.08 5.84
C ALA A 101 8.45 2.17 7.08
N ALA A 102 8.80 2.70 8.25
CA ALA A 102 8.83 1.94 9.51
C ALA A 102 7.45 1.39 9.89
N MET A 103 6.39 2.13 9.53
CA MET A 103 4.99 1.75 9.77
C MET A 103 4.32 1.10 8.54
N ALA A 104 5.06 0.83 7.47
CA ALA A 104 4.51 0.22 6.27
C ALA A 104 4.18 -1.26 6.55
N PHE A 105 2.92 -1.65 6.34
CA PHE A 105 2.54 -3.05 6.36
C PHE A 105 3.27 -3.78 5.23
N ALA A 106 3.88 -4.93 5.56
CA ALA A 106 4.43 -5.82 4.55
C ALA A 106 3.32 -6.71 3.99
N SER A 107 3.11 -6.67 2.67
CA SER A 107 2.32 -7.70 1.98
C SER A 107 3.21 -8.88 1.60
N ILE A 108 2.80 -10.09 1.96
CA ILE A 108 3.53 -11.32 1.59
C ILE A 108 2.77 -12.00 0.45
N VAL A 109 3.43 -12.14 -0.69
CA VAL A 109 2.92 -12.96 -1.80
C VAL A 109 3.51 -14.36 -1.65
N SER A 110 2.65 -15.36 -1.45
CA SER A 110 3.04 -16.77 -1.43
C SER A 110 2.41 -17.52 -2.59
N ASN A 111 3.14 -18.48 -3.18
CA ASN A 111 2.54 -19.40 -4.14
C ASN A 111 1.44 -20.22 -3.45
N ILE A 112 0.27 -20.22 -4.06
CA ILE A 112 -0.87 -21.01 -3.58
C ILE A 112 -0.62 -22.46 -3.98
N GLU A 113 -0.26 -23.30 -3.01
CA GLU A 113 -0.27 -24.75 -3.18
C GLU A 113 -1.65 -25.25 -2.77
N ILE A 114 -2.48 -25.62 -3.76
CA ILE A 114 -3.75 -26.27 -3.49
C ILE A 114 -3.44 -27.73 -3.12
N PRO A 115 -3.71 -28.17 -1.88
CA PRO A 115 -3.47 -29.57 -1.51
C PRO A 115 -4.36 -30.48 -2.35
N ILE A 116 -3.81 -31.63 -2.77
CA ILE A 116 -4.56 -32.64 -3.53
C ILE A 116 -5.57 -33.29 -2.57
N GLY A 117 -6.83 -32.82 -2.56
CA GLY A 117 -7.91 -33.34 -1.73
C GLY A 117 -9.10 -32.38 -1.55
N LYS A 118 -10.17 -32.85 -0.89
CA LYS A 118 -11.31 -32.01 -0.48
C LYS A 118 -11.02 -31.37 0.88
N GLY A 119 -10.36 -30.21 0.87
CA GLY A 119 -10.08 -29.43 2.08
C GLY A 119 -9.87 -27.96 1.74
N PRO A 120 -10.02 -27.05 2.73
CA PRO A 120 -9.79 -25.62 2.51
C PRO A 120 -8.36 -25.36 2.02
N CYS A 121 -8.20 -24.40 1.11
CA CYS A 121 -6.89 -24.01 0.59
C CYS A 121 -5.98 -23.57 1.74
N ILE A 122 -4.79 -24.17 1.83
CA ILE A 122 -3.82 -23.87 2.89
C ILE A 122 -2.73 -22.99 2.28
N TYR A 123 -2.57 -21.78 2.82
CA TYR A 123 -1.41 -20.95 2.50
C TYR A 123 -0.23 -21.42 3.35
N ARG A 124 0.82 -21.95 2.72
CA ARG A 124 2.07 -22.30 3.40
C ARG A 124 3.13 -21.25 3.09
N ILE A 125 3.35 -20.35 4.05
CA ILE A 125 4.42 -19.35 3.96
C ILE A 125 5.68 -19.95 4.59
N TYR A 126 6.71 -20.21 3.79
CA TYR A 126 8.01 -20.70 4.25
C TYR A 126 9.11 -19.67 3.98
N SER A 127 9.38 -18.75 4.91
CA SER A 127 10.60 -17.91 4.91
C SER A 127 10.72 -17.06 6.18
N GLN A 128 11.87 -16.39 6.35
CA GLN A 128 11.98 -15.15 7.13
C GLN A 128 11.35 -14.00 6.33
N ILE A 129 10.56 -13.16 7.02
CA ILE A 129 9.97 -11.93 6.46
C ILE A 129 11.01 -10.82 6.62
N TYR A 130 11.36 -10.14 5.52
CA TYR A 130 12.28 -9.00 5.53
C TYR A 130 11.48 -7.72 5.26
N TYR A 131 11.57 -6.75 6.17
CA TYR A 131 11.06 -5.39 5.94
C TYR A 131 12.16 -4.58 5.27
N PHE A 132 11.91 -4.10 4.04
CA PHE A 132 12.86 -3.26 3.32
C PHE A 132 12.63 -1.79 3.69
N LEU A 133 13.31 -1.32 4.73
CA LEU A 133 13.23 0.06 5.21
C LEU A 133 14.24 0.93 4.46
N SER A 134 13.94 1.27 3.19
CA SER A 134 14.77 2.14 2.33
C SER A 134 16.21 1.61 2.04
N PRO A 135 16.94 2.17 1.04
CA PRO A 135 18.22 1.60 0.58
C PRO A 135 19.37 1.62 1.61
N GLU A 136 19.26 2.39 2.69
CA GLU A 136 20.40 2.76 3.53
C GLU A 136 20.45 2.06 4.90
N THR A 137 19.50 1.19 5.24
CA THR A 137 19.59 0.49 6.55
C THR A 137 18.91 -0.88 6.54
N LEU A 138 19.71 -1.93 6.33
CA LEU A 138 19.31 -3.31 6.64
C LEU A 138 19.57 -3.58 8.13
N HIS A 139 18.59 -3.25 8.99
CA HIS A 139 18.55 -3.83 10.34
C HIS A 139 17.65 -5.08 10.34
N LEU A 140 18.25 -6.22 10.68
CA LEU A 140 17.54 -7.47 10.95
C LEU A 140 16.69 -7.32 12.22
N VAL A 141 15.44 -6.89 12.08
CA VAL A 141 14.49 -6.98 13.20
C VAL A 141 13.87 -8.37 13.17
N ARG A 142 14.44 -9.26 13.99
CA ARG A 142 13.93 -10.61 14.22
C ARG A 142 12.81 -10.54 15.26
N TYR A 143 11.57 -10.39 14.82
CA TYR A 143 10.44 -10.77 15.67
C TYR A 143 10.25 -12.28 15.55
N LEU A 144 10.52 -12.99 16.65
CA LEU A 144 9.96 -14.33 16.86
C LEU A 144 8.45 -14.11 17.07
N LEU A 145 7.63 -14.71 16.19
CA LEU A 145 6.29 -15.10 16.58
C LEU A 145 6.40 -16.40 17.39
#